data_AF-A0A6I1VXL3-F1
#
_entry.id   AF-A0A6I1VXL3-F1
#
_cell.length_a   1.000
_cell.length_b   1.000
_cell.length_c   1.000
_cell.angle_alpha   90.00
_cell.angle_beta   90.00
_cell.angle_gamma   90.00
#
_symmetry.space_group_name_H-M   'P 1'
#
loop_
_entity.id
_entity.type
_entity.pdbx_description
1 polymer ?
#
loop_
_entity_poly.entity_id
_entity_poly.type
_entity_poly.pdbx_seq_one_letter_code
_entity_poly.pdbx_strand_id
1 'polypeptide(L)'
;MPLVDVFLEHVTGKQPLPAEPARVRFERAAGAAGQVAYFAADENLVLHGVLLKLAGDFASQFELYLERSVFKDQLPAGNTLLDDLVQLKSQLLWAGGYYFFGHDKRLGQQDVGCLTALQTYRVRSNRPSYYYFVPDVYRIPVNVKSTNFTAFLENCFLITERGGLQPACAGHAIFWSPARQYEAFNSVDECRAVLRQRILDPVDYVELTGTINSLQRAAILESKALLSTTDDLFYFSVVEGDYLLELESSRLQHHLDDARRAYHQGVVAKVSSQELQDRVDNYIVAVEAGFNVASLLLQADTVLFESALPEVLAHATMKEKYDYSRILQRYRNAVVDDRDYLHGIVGIDEYTFKALKKQLALDFPMQSLDPEAVNVIITQTSSPGWSGEIASLGSAVSSTSQTLSAYALRGFGHLTFSVSGNVSLPNDFNEHYVKSLVRKLNVGEEYRTLLENKLIVDAEESSGRFKLFCAQLPPQMLEIAFRDKLKGVLSEKAYCYLEHVLNMPDAMARELFEGHRIVM
;
A
#
# COMPACT_ATOMS: atom_id res chain seq x y z
N MET A 1 -6.86 6.45 42.74
CA MET A 1 -7.20 5.43 41.72
C MET A 1 -8.51 5.83 41.08
N PRO A 2 -8.61 5.82 39.73
CA PRO A 2 -9.87 6.06 39.04
C PRO A 2 -11.01 5.17 39.55
N LEU A 3 -12.25 5.67 39.50
CA LEU A 3 -13.43 4.95 40.01
C LEU A 3 -13.65 3.61 39.29
N VAL A 4 -13.41 3.59 37.98
CA VAL A 4 -13.52 2.38 37.13
C VAL A 4 -12.49 1.32 37.55
N ASP A 5 -11.27 1.73 37.88
CA ASP A 5 -10.24 0.79 38.35
C ASP A 5 -10.61 0.17 39.69
N VAL A 6 -11.11 0.97 40.64
CA VAL A 6 -11.63 0.47 41.93
C VAL A 6 -12.76 -0.53 41.73
N PHE A 7 -13.66 -0.23 40.80
CA PHE A 7 -14.76 -1.11 40.45
C PHE A 7 -14.26 -2.45 39.89
N LEU A 8 -13.38 -2.42 38.87
CA LEU A 8 -12.85 -3.62 38.23
C LEU A 8 -11.96 -4.44 39.18
N GLU A 9 -11.17 -3.80 40.05
CA GLU A 9 -10.38 -4.49 41.07
C GLU A 9 -11.24 -5.12 42.16
N HIS A 10 -12.44 -4.58 42.43
CA HIS A 10 -13.42 -5.23 43.27
C HIS A 10 -14.06 -6.44 42.57
N VAL A 11 -14.42 -6.31 41.28
CA VAL A 11 -14.98 -7.42 40.47
C VAL A 11 -14.00 -8.59 40.37
N THR A 12 -12.71 -8.33 40.13
CA THR A 12 -11.68 -9.38 40.09
C THR A 12 -11.30 -9.91 41.47
N GLY A 13 -11.65 -9.20 42.54
CA GLY A 13 -11.21 -9.51 43.91
C GLY A 13 -9.73 -9.22 44.17
N LYS A 14 -9.05 -8.43 43.32
CA LYS A 14 -7.68 -7.95 43.54
C LYS A 14 -7.60 -7.02 44.75
N GLN A 15 -8.42 -5.98 44.74
CA GLN A 15 -8.58 -5.03 45.85
C GLN A 15 -10.09 -4.86 46.10
N PRO A 16 -10.70 -5.76 46.89
CA PRO A 16 -12.13 -5.68 47.13
C PRO A 16 -12.47 -4.40 47.88
N LEU A 17 -13.42 -3.64 47.33
CA LEU A 17 -14.05 -2.52 48.01
C LEU A 17 -14.56 -2.96 49.40
N PRO A 18 -14.19 -2.26 50.49
CA PRO A 18 -14.68 -2.57 51.83
C PRO A 18 -16.21 -2.55 51.90
N ALA A 19 -16.82 -3.52 52.59
CA ALA A 19 -18.28 -3.59 52.76
C ALA A 19 -18.85 -2.41 53.58
N GLU A 20 -18.07 -1.86 54.50
CA GLU A 20 -18.47 -0.72 55.31
C GLU A 20 -18.20 0.61 54.56
N PRO A 21 -19.24 1.40 54.23
CA PRO A 21 -19.09 2.65 53.49
C PRO A 21 -18.19 3.68 54.20
N ALA A 22 -18.15 3.64 55.54
CA ALA A 22 -17.32 4.54 56.36
C ALA A 22 -15.81 4.37 56.11
N ARG A 23 -15.39 3.23 55.53
CA ARG A 23 -14.00 2.92 55.20
C ARG A 23 -13.58 3.38 53.81
N VAL A 24 -14.48 4.00 53.05
CA VAL A 24 -14.26 4.44 51.66
C VAL A 24 -14.57 5.93 51.56
N ARG A 25 -13.69 6.69 50.88
CA ARG A 25 -13.94 8.08 50.51
C ARG A 25 -13.67 8.28 49.03
N PHE A 26 -14.66 8.76 48.30
CA PHE A 26 -14.52 9.15 46.90
C PHE A 26 -14.10 10.62 46.79
N GLU A 27 -13.25 10.89 45.81
CA GLU A 27 -12.75 12.23 45.47
C GLU A 27 -13.28 12.63 44.09
N ARG A 28 -13.59 13.92 43.93
CA ARG A 28 -13.90 14.54 42.65
C ARG A 28 -12.60 14.97 41.97
N ALA A 29 -12.44 14.62 40.69
CA ALA A 29 -11.29 15.08 39.92
C ALA A 29 -11.25 16.62 39.92
N ALA A 30 -10.20 17.19 40.51
CA ALA A 30 -10.01 18.64 40.53
C ALA A 30 -9.71 19.14 39.11
N GLY A 31 -10.38 20.21 38.68
CA GLY A 31 -9.83 21.06 37.60
C GLY A 31 -8.46 21.60 38.02
N ALA A 32 -7.71 22.20 37.09
CA ALA A 32 -6.29 22.59 37.17
C ALA A 32 -5.75 23.31 38.44
N ALA A 33 -6.56 23.55 39.47
CA ALA A 33 -6.24 24.22 40.74
C ALA A 33 -5.83 23.31 41.92
N GLY A 34 -5.70 21.98 41.74
CA GLY A 34 -5.01 21.11 42.71
C GLY A 34 -5.62 20.96 44.12
N GLN A 35 -6.85 21.41 44.36
CA GLN A 35 -7.57 21.15 45.62
C GLN A 35 -8.36 19.85 45.53
N VAL A 36 -8.03 18.89 46.40
CA VAL A 36 -8.75 17.62 46.59
C VAL A 36 -10.14 17.90 47.17
N ALA A 37 -11.20 17.64 46.40
CA ALA A 37 -12.59 17.82 46.82
C ALA A 37 -13.27 16.46 47.01
N TYR A 38 -13.66 16.14 48.25
CA TYR A 38 -14.37 14.89 48.56
C TYR A 38 -15.88 15.02 48.35
N PHE A 39 -16.54 13.91 48.02
CA PHE A 39 -18.00 13.83 48.02
C PHE A 39 -18.56 13.98 49.45
N ALA A 40 -19.77 14.53 49.55
CA ALA A 40 -20.49 14.58 50.83
C ALA A 40 -20.80 13.15 51.34
N ALA A 41 -21.07 13.00 52.64
CA ALA A 41 -21.21 11.68 53.26
C ALA A 41 -22.37 10.84 52.68
N ASP A 42 -23.47 11.51 52.34
CA ASP A 42 -24.64 10.95 51.66
C ASP A 42 -24.32 10.55 50.21
N GLU A 43 -23.66 11.41 49.44
CA GLU A 43 -23.22 11.11 48.08
C GLU A 43 -22.23 9.93 48.05
N ASN A 44 -21.30 9.88 49.01
CA ASN A 44 -20.32 8.80 49.15
C ASN A 44 -20.99 7.45 49.44
N LEU A 45 -22.02 7.45 50.30
CA LEU A 45 -22.83 6.26 50.58
C LEU A 45 -23.56 5.76 49.32
N VAL A 46 -24.13 6.67 48.53
CA VAL A 46 -24.81 6.34 47.27
C VAL A 46 -23.83 5.73 46.27
N LEU A 47 -22.67 6.37 46.05
CA LEU A 47 -21.66 5.86 45.13
C LEU A 47 -21.15 4.48 45.54
N HIS A 48 -20.88 4.27 46.83
CA HIS A 48 -20.48 2.97 47.37
C HIS A 48 -21.52 1.88 47.09
N GLY A 49 -22.80 2.17 47.37
CA GLY A 49 -23.90 1.24 47.11
C GLY A 49 -24.09 0.92 45.61
N VAL A 50 -23.91 1.91 44.74
CA VAL A 50 -23.96 1.72 43.28
C VAL A 50 -22.85 0.79 42.81
N LEU A 51 -21.61 0.99 43.26
CA LEU A 51 -20.48 0.12 42.87
C LEU A 51 -20.69 -1.33 43.27
N LEU A 52 -21.11 -1.59 44.52
CA LEU A 52 -21.38 -2.95 44.99
C LEU A 52 -22.52 -3.62 44.22
N LYS A 53 -23.57 -2.84 43.90
CA LYS A 53 -24.69 -3.34 43.10
C LYS A 53 -24.24 -3.73 41.69
N LEU A 54 -23.53 -2.84 41.00
CA LEU A 54 -23.00 -3.09 39.64
C LEU A 54 -22.02 -4.26 39.61
N ALA A 55 -21.26 -4.47 40.68
CA ALA A 55 -20.28 -5.56 40.74
C ALA A 55 -20.97 -6.92 40.87
N GLY A 56 -22.11 -6.96 41.56
CA GLY A 56 -22.89 -8.19 41.78
C GLY A 56 -23.47 -8.80 40.50
N ASP A 57 -23.77 -8.00 39.48
CA ASP A 57 -24.31 -8.47 38.20
C ASP A 57 -23.35 -8.26 37.01
N PHE A 58 -22.14 -7.76 37.23
CA PHE A 58 -21.19 -7.39 36.17
C PHE A 58 -20.94 -8.51 35.17
N ALA A 59 -20.72 -9.75 35.63
CA ALA A 59 -20.44 -10.89 34.74
C ALA A 59 -21.59 -11.12 33.74
N SER A 60 -22.82 -11.16 34.22
CA SER A 60 -24.00 -11.35 33.37
C SER A 60 -24.25 -10.16 32.45
N GLN A 61 -24.03 -8.92 32.94
CA GLN A 61 -24.17 -7.73 32.10
C GLN A 61 -23.09 -7.66 31.02
N PHE A 62 -21.87 -8.07 31.33
CA PHE A 62 -20.76 -8.15 30.38
C PHE A 62 -21.05 -9.15 29.26
N GLU A 63 -21.53 -10.35 29.60
CA GLU A 63 -21.94 -11.35 28.60
C GLU A 63 -23.08 -10.86 27.70
N LEU A 64 -24.10 -10.26 28.31
CA LEU A 64 -25.24 -9.69 27.58
C LEU A 64 -24.80 -8.54 26.68
N TYR A 65 -23.90 -7.67 27.14
CA TYR A 65 -23.36 -6.56 26.36
C TYR A 65 -22.63 -7.08 25.11
N LEU A 66 -21.75 -8.07 25.28
CA LEU A 66 -21.02 -8.69 24.18
C LEU A 66 -21.96 -9.29 23.13
N GLU A 67 -22.92 -10.11 23.54
CA GLU A 67 -23.87 -10.71 22.59
C GLU A 67 -24.74 -9.67 21.89
N ARG A 68 -25.24 -8.68 22.64
CA ARG A 68 -26.11 -7.65 22.08
C ARG A 68 -25.38 -6.79 21.07
N SER A 69 -24.18 -6.33 21.41
CA SER A 69 -23.38 -5.45 20.54
C SER A 69 -23.08 -6.07 19.17
N VAL A 70 -22.92 -7.41 19.12
CA VAL A 70 -22.62 -8.12 17.88
C VAL A 70 -23.89 -8.50 17.11
N PHE A 71 -24.89 -9.07 17.79
CA PHE A 71 -25.98 -9.78 17.12
C PHE A 71 -27.35 -9.09 17.17
N LYS A 72 -27.56 -8.10 18.05
CA LYS A 72 -28.91 -7.56 18.33
C LYS A 72 -29.01 -6.05 18.16
N ASP A 73 -28.02 -5.31 18.63
CA ASP A 73 -28.07 -3.85 18.61
C ASP A 73 -27.83 -3.36 17.17
N GLN A 74 -28.71 -2.47 16.70
CA GLN A 74 -28.60 -1.88 15.37
C GLN A 74 -27.66 -0.68 15.39
N LEU A 75 -26.77 -0.64 14.41
CA LEU A 75 -25.96 0.54 14.10
C LEU A 75 -26.84 1.65 13.49
N PRO A 76 -26.37 2.90 13.42
CA PRO A 76 -27.13 4.01 12.83
C PRO A 76 -27.64 3.76 11.40
N ALA A 77 -26.99 2.86 10.66
CA ALA A 77 -27.38 2.44 9.31
C ALA A 77 -28.52 1.40 9.28
N GLY A 78 -28.98 0.88 10.43
CA GLY A 78 -30.05 -0.12 10.56
C GLY A 78 -29.57 -1.58 10.54
N ASN A 79 -28.31 -1.83 10.18
CA ASN A 79 -27.67 -3.13 10.20
C ASN A 79 -27.16 -3.52 11.59
N THR A 80 -27.02 -4.82 11.86
CA THR A 80 -26.23 -5.30 13.01
C THR A 80 -24.73 -5.25 12.68
N LEU A 81 -23.88 -5.31 13.72
CA LEU A 81 -22.43 -5.44 13.50
C LEU A 81 -22.09 -6.71 12.71
N LEU A 82 -22.80 -7.82 12.95
CA LEU A 82 -22.66 -9.04 12.15
C LEU A 82 -22.88 -8.79 10.65
N ASP A 83 -23.94 -8.06 10.28
CA ASP A 83 -24.25 -7.79 8.87
C ASP A 83 -23.12 -7.01 8.17
N ASP A 84 -22.61 -5.97 8.83
CA ASP A 84 -21.51 -5.15 8.30
C ASP A 84 -20.21 -5.96 8.19
N LEU A 85 -19.93 -6.84 9.16
CA LEU A 85 -18.75 -7.71 9.14
C LEU A 85 -18.87 -8.81 8.08
N VAL A 86 -20.05 -9.37 7.85
CA VAL A 86 -20.33 -10.31 6.74
C VAL A 86 -20.08 -9.62 5.40
N GLN A 87 -20.54 -8.38 5.25
CA GLN A 87 -20.31 -7.62 4.04
C GLN A 87 -18.82 -7.30 3.84
N LEU A 88 -18.12 -6.88 4.90
CA LEU A 88 -16.67 -6.65 4.85
C LEU A 88 -15.91 -7.94 4.48
N LYS A 89 -16.20 -9.06 5.15
CA LYS A 89 -15.62 -10.38 4.86
C LYS A 89 -15.82 -10.75 3.39
N SER A 90 -17.03 -10.54 2.88
CA SER A 90 -17.35 -10.82 1.48
C SER A 90 -16.51 -9.98 0.50
N GLN A 91 -16.33 -8.68 0.77
CA GLN A 91 -15.48 -7.82 -0.05
C GLN A 91 -14.02 -8.24 -0.01
N LEU A 92 -13.52 -8.63 1.17
CA LEU A 92 -12.12 -9.04 1.35
C LEU A 92 -11.82 -10.37 0.67
N LEU A 93 -12.71 -11.37 0.81
CA LEU A 93 -12.60 -12.64 0.10
C LEU A 93 -12.66 -12.43 -1.42
N TRP A 94 -13.55 -11.56 -1.88
CA TRP A 94 -13.66 -11.22 -3.30
C TRP A 94 -12.42 -10.55 -3.85
N ALA A 95 -11.88 -9.56 -3.13
CA ALA A 95 -10.64 -8.89 -3.49
C ALA A 95 -9.48 -9.88 -3.53
N GLY A 96 -9.26 -10.63 -2.43
CA GLY A 96 -8.17 -11.60 -2.30
C GLY A 96 -8.23 -12.77 -3.28
N GLY A 97 -9.43 -13.15 -3.75
CA GLY A 97 -9.63 -14.21 -4.74
C GLY A 97 -9.67 -13.69 -6.17
N TYR A 98 -10.76 -13.04 -6.57
CA TYR A 98 -11.05 -12.69 -7.97
C TYR A 98 -10.23 -11.50 -8.46
N TYR A 99 -10.18 -10.40 -7.69
CA TYR A 99 -9.51 -9.19 -8.13
C TYR A 99 -8.00 -9.44 -8.32
N PHE A 100 -7.41 -10.25 -7.44
CA PHE A 100 -5.99 -10.58 -7.50
C PHE A 100 -5.64 -11.88 -8.24
N PHE A 101 -6.61 -12.63 -8.77
CA PHE A 101 -6.34 -13.83 -9.58
C PHE A 101 -5.44 -13.55 -10.79
N GLY A 102 -5.58 -12.38 -11.43
CA GLY A 102 -4.71 -12.00 -12.55
C GLY A 102 -3.22 -11.89 -12.17
N HIS A 103 -2.92 -11.84 -10.87
CA HIS A 103 -1.60 -11.64 -10.30
C HIS A 103 -1.13 -12.81 -9.41
N ASP A 104 -2.05 -13.64 -8.91
CA ASP A 104 -1.76 -14.81 -8.08
C ASP A 104 -1.96 -16.12 -8.86
N LYS A 105 -0.88 -16.88 -9.05
CA LYS A 105 -0.88 -18.16 -9.78
C LYS A 105 -1.43 -19.34 -8.97
N ARG A 106 -1.80 -19.14 -7.70
CA ARG A 106 -2.31 -20.21 -6.82
C ARG A 106 -3.72 -20.68 -7.17
N LEU A 107 -4.48 -19.85 -7.87
CA LEU A 107 -5.80 -20.20 -8.39
C LEU A 107 -5.70 -20.37 -9.90
N GLY A 108 -6.47 -21.30 -10.46
CA GLY A 108 -6.72 -21.44 -11.89
C GLY A 108 -8.01 -20.71 -12.32
N GLN A 109 -8.21 -20.58 -13.63
CA GLN A 109 -9.39 -19.92 -14.19
C GLN A 109 -10.72 -20.58 -13.75
N GLN A 110 -10.71 -21.91 -13.57
CA GLN A 110 -11.86 -22.67 -13.09
C GLN A 110 -12.18 -22.34 -11.62
N ASP A 111 -11.16 -22.27 -10.77
CA ASP A 111 -11.32 -21.97 -9.35
C ASP A 111 -11.94 -20.58 -9.14
N VAL A 112 -11.52 -19.60 -9.94
CA VAL A 112 -12.02 -18.23 -9.90
C VAL A 112 -13.47 -18.13 -10.33
N GLY A 113 -13.85 -18.85 -11.39
CA GLY A 113 -15.24 -18.92 -11.80
C GLY A 113 -16.12 -19.56 -10.72
N CYS A 114 -15.61 -20.58 -10.03
CA CYS A 114 -16.27 -21.18 -8.87
C CYS A 114 -16.46 -20.17 -7.72
N LEU A 115 -15.41 -19.41 -7.36
CA LEU A 115 -15.49 -18.35 -6.35
C LEU A 115 -16.48 -17.25 -6.75
N THR A 116 -16.55 -16.90 -8.03
CA THR A 116 -17.51 -15.92 -8.58
C THR A 116 -18.95 -16.38 -8.42
N ALA A 117 -19.22 -17.66 -8.70
CA ALA A 117 -20.54 -18.23 -8.51
C ALA A 117 -20.94 -18.19 -7.01
N LEU A 118 -20.04 -18.55 -6.10
CA LEU A 118 -20.30 -18.55 -4.67
C LEU A 118 -20.48 -17.15 -4.07
N GLN A 119 -19.75 -16.16 -4.58
CA GLN A 119 -19.90 -14.77 -4.17
C GLN A 119 -21.29 -14.23 -4.54
N THR A 120 -21.78 -14.61 -5.72
CA THR A 120 -23.10 -14.19 -6.23
C THR A 120 -24.23 -14.95 -5.53
N TYR A 121 -24.05 -16.26 -5.32
CA TYR A 121 -25.07 -17.17 -4.82
C TYR A 121 -24.61 -17.84 -3.52
N ARG A 122 -24.69 -17.08 -2.42
CA ARG A 122 -24.18 -17.53 -1.12
C ARG A 122 -24.98 -18.68 -0.51
N VAL A 123 -26.30 -18.69 -0.70
CA VAL A 123 -27.19 -19.76 -0.20
C VAL A 123 -27.14 -20.96 -1.14
N ARG A 124 -26.88 -22.16 -0.61
CA ARG A 124 -26.66 -23.37 -1.42
C ARG A 124 -27.82 -23.70 -2.36
N SER A 125 -29.06 -23.62 -1.87
CA SER A 125 -30.26 -23.90 -2.67
C SER A 125 -30.48 -22.94 -3.85
N ASN A 126 -29.83 -21.77 -3.81
CA ASN A 126 -30.00 -20.71 -4.81
C ASN A 126 -28.87 -20.72 -5.85
N ARG A 127 -27.87 -21.62 -5.72
CA ARG A 127 -26.73 -21.69 -6.62
C ARG A 127 -27.11 -22.31 -7.97
N PRO A 128 -26.89 -21.61 -9.10
CA PRO A 128 -27.01 -22.24 -10.41
C PRO A 128 -25.87 -23.23 -10.63
N SER A 129 -26.02 -24.09 -11.65
CA SER A 129 -24.92 -24.94 -12.06
C SER A 129 -23.79 -24.12 -12.71
N TYR A 130 -22.56 -24.40 -12.29
CA TYR A 130 -21.30 -23.95 -12.87
C TYR A 130 -20.64 -25.15 -13.56
N TYR A 131 -20.42 -25.06 -14.87
CA TYR A 131 -19.95 -26.20 -15.68
C TYR A 131 -20.73 -27.51 -15.41
N TYR A 132 -22.07 -27.43 -15.33
CA TYR A 132 -22.98 -28.54 -15.05
C TYR A 132 -22.95 -29.10 -13.61
N PHE A 133 -22.16 -28.53 -12.70
CA PHE A 133 -22.08 -28.93 -11.29
C PHE A 133 -22.45 -27.78 -10.34
N VAL A 134 -22.74 -28.08 -9.07
CA VAL A 134 -23.07 -27.04 -8.08
C VAL A 134 -21.99 -27.07 -7.00
N PRO A 135 -21.21 -25.99 -6.82
CA PRO A 135 -20.19 -25.94 -5.78
C PRO A 135 -20.78 -25.99 -4.37
N ASP A 136 -20.12 -26.76 -3.50
CA ASP A 136 -20.45 -26.85 -2.08
C ASP A 136 -19.39 -26.14 -1.24
N VAL A 137 -19.83 -25.55 -0.13
CA VAL A 137 -18.98 -24.92 0.88
C VAL A 137 -19.09 -25.73 2.16
N TYR A 138 -17.97 -25.99 2.82
CA TYR A 138 -17.90 -26.81 4.01
C TYR A 138 -17.21 -26.10 5.17
N ARG A 139 -17.78 -26.26 6.37
CA ARG A 139 -17.09 -26.05 7.63
C ARG A 139 -16.14 -27.20 7.90
N ILE A 140 -15.09 -26.93 8.66
CA ILE A 140 -14.00 -27.88 8.89
C ILE A 140 -13.86 -28.21 10.37
N PRO A 141 -14.60 -29.22 10.87
CA PRO A 141 -14.31 -29.81 12.16
C PRO A 141 -13.02 -30.64 12.18
N VAL A 142 -12.28 -30.50 13.27
CA VAL A 142 -11.17 -31.35 13.70
C VAL A 142 -11.68 -32.28 14.80
N ASN A 143 -11.63 -33.59 14.57
CA ASN A 143 -12.19 -34.58 15.49
C ASN A 143 -11.10 -35.53 15.99
N VAL A 144 -11.00 -35.66 17.32
CA VAL A 144 -10.19 -36.66 18.00
C VAL A 144 -11.11 -37.76 18.50
N LYS A 145 -11.36 -38.78 17.66
CA LYS A 145 -12.37 -39.83 17.92
C LYS A 145 -12.19 -40.52 19.27
N SER A 146 -10.94 -40.76 19.68
CA SER A 146 -10.61 -41.46 20.94
C SER A 146 -11.07 -40.71 22.19
N THR A 147 -11.24 -39.39 22.12
CA THR A 147 -11.70 -38.56 23.24
C THR A 147 -13.12 -38.03 23.03
N ASN A 148 -13.79 -38.43 21.94
CA ASN A 148 -15.09 -37.90 21.51
C ASN A 148 -15.11 -36.35 21.46
N PHE A 149 -13.97 -35.76 21.11
CA PHE A 149 -13.76 -34.32 21.08
C PHE A 149 -13.82 -33.80 19.64
N THR A 150 -14.54 -32.70 19.43
CA THR A 150 -14.59 -31.99 18.14
C THR A 150 -14.38 -30.50 18.37
N ALA A 151 -13.50 -29.92 17.56
CA ALA A 151 -13.30 -28.48 17.45
C ALA A 151 -13.56 -28.05 16.01
N PHE A 152 -13.85 -26.77 15.80
CA PHE A 152 -14.03 -26.22 14.46
C PHE A 152 -12.89 -25.24 14.16
N LEU A 153 -12.41 -25.26 12.91
CA LEU A 153 -11.55 -24.20 12.38
C LEU A 153 -12.43 -22.98 12.06
N GLU A 154 -12.75 -22.19 13.07
CA GLU A 154 -13.62 -21.01 12.97
C GLU A 154 -12.86 -19.91 12.22
N ASN A 155 -13.33 -19.53 11.03
CA ASN A 155 -12.59 -18.74 10.02
C ASN A 155 -11.75 -19.56 9.03
N CYS A 156 -12.05 -20.84 8.83
CA CYS A 156 -11.59 -21.59 7.66
C CYS A 156 -12.78 -22.27 6.96
N PHE A 157 -12.70 -22.44 5.65
CA PHE A 157 -13.71 -23.19 4.90
C PHE A 157 -13.10 -23.87 3.69
N LEU A 158 -13.77 -24.91 3.23
CA LEU A 158 -13.43 -25.65 2.03
C LEU A 158 -14.52 -25.47 1.00
N ILE A 159 -14.13 -25.27 -0.26
CA ILE A 159 -15.02 -25.32 -1.41
C ILE A 159 -14.67 -26.55 -2.22
N THR A 160 -15.68 -27.26 -2.72
CA THR A 160 -15.50 -28.27 -3.76
C THR A 160 -16.15 -27.77 -5.04
N GLU A 161 -15.37 -27.68 -6.12
CA GLU A 161 -15.78 -27.13 -7.42
C GLU A 161 -17.09 -27.76 -7.93
N ARG A 162 -17.23 -29.08 -7.79
CA ARG A 162 -18.36 -29.84 -8.34
C ARG A 162 -19.38 -30.31 -7.32
N GLY A 163 -19.21 -29.89 -6.07
CA GLY A 163 -20.03 -30.33 -4.94
C GLY A 163 -19.70 -31.76 -4.49
N GLY A 164 -20.16 -32.10 -3.28
CA GLY A 164 -19.87 -33.38 -2.65
C GLY A 164 -18.40 -33.56 -2.24
N LEU A 165 -18.10 -34.66 -1.56
CA LEU A 165 -16.77 -34.94 -1.00
C LEU A 165 -16.07 -36.14 -1.64
N GLN A 166 -16.71 -36.80 -2.60
CA GLN A 166 -16.12 -37.97 -3.26
C GLN A 166 -14.98 -37.51 -4.19
N PRO A 167 -13.71 -37.93 -3.95
CA PRO A 167 -12.55 -37.39 -4.67
C PRO A 167 -12.64 -37.51 -6.19
N ALA A 168 -13.24 -38.60 -6.69
CA ALA A 168 -13.44 -38.84 -8.12
C ALA A 168 -14.42 -37.86 -8.79
N CYS A 169 -15.28 -37.19 -8.01
CA CYS A 169 -16.41 -36.42 -8.51
C CYS A 169 -16.40 -34.95 -8.05
N ALA A 170 -15.77 -34.64 -6.91
CA ALA A 170 -15.79 -33.33 -6.26
C ALA A 170 -15.05 -32.23 -7.03
N GLY A 171 -14.22 -32.61 -8.02
CA GLY A 171 -13.37 -31.67 -8.75
C GLY A 171 -12.25 -31.12 -7.85
N HIS A 172 -11.83 -29.88 -8.14
CA HIS A 172 -10.85 -29.21 -7.29
C HIS A 172 -11.40 -28.90 -5.90
N ALA A 173 -10.50 -28.91 -4.93
CA ALA A 173 -10.74 -28.52 -3.55
C ALA A 173 -10.05 -27.17 -3.30
N ILE A 174 -10.82 -26.13 -3.00
CA ILE A 174 -10.29 -24.78 -2.75
C ILE A 174 -10.45 -24.49 -1.25
N PHE A 175 -9.33 -24.46 -0.54
CA PHE A 175 -9.28 -24.16 0.89
C PHE A 175 -9.02 -22.67 1.09
N TRP A 176 -9.68 -22.08 2.09
CA TRP A 176 -9.36 -20.74 2.55
C TRP A 176 -8.96 -20.75 4.03
N SER A 177 -7.81 -20.16 4.33
CA SER A 177 -7.37 -19.84 5.70
C SER A 177 -6.92 -18.37 5.82
N PRO A 178 -6.96 -17.77 7.03
CA PRO A 178 -6.51 -16.39 7.21
C PRO A 178 -5.02 -16.20 6.90
N ALA A 179 -4.21 -17.23 7.18
CA ALA A 179 -2.75 -17.18 7.02
C ALA A 179 -2.32 -17.35 5.55
N ARG A 180 -2.98 -18.23 4.80
CA ARG A 180 -2.57 -18.59 3.43
C ARG A 180 -3.54 -18.13 2.34
N GLN A 181 -4.67 -17.53 2.70
CA GLN A 181 -5.73 -17.14 1.77
C GLN A 181 -6.23 -18.36 1.00
N TYR A 182 -6.55 -18.21 -0.29
CA TYR A 182 -7.02 -19.31 -1.12
C TYR A 182 -5.88 -20.22 -1.60
N GLU A 183 -6.10 -21.53 -1.48
CA GLU A 183 -5.22 -22.58 -1.98
C GLU A 183 -6.07 -23.61 -2.72
N ALA A 184 -5.77 -23.85 -4.00
CA ALA A 184 -6.42 -24.88 -4.80
C ALA A 184 -5.62 -26.19 -4.76
N PHE A 185 -6.33 -27.31 -4.60
CA PHE A 185 -5.82 -28.67 -4.63
C PHE A 185 -6.55 -29.48 -5.70
N ASN A 186 -5.87 -30.46 -6.29
CA ASN A 186 -6.47 -31.27 -7.36
C ASN A 186 -7.60 -32.17 -6.84
N SER A 187 -7.65 -32.44 -5.53
CA SER A 187 -8.70 -33.25 -4.91
C SER A 187 -8.90 -32.93 -3.42
N VAL A 188 -10.06 -33.36 -2.89
CA VAL A 188 -10.39 -33.27 -1.45
C VAL A 188 -9.40 -34.08 -0.58
N ASP A 189 -8.89 -35.20 -1.08
CA ASP A 189 -7.91 -36.03 -0.37
C ASP A 189 -6.55 -35.36 -0.25
N GLU A 190 -6.11 -34.68 -1.31
CA GLU A 190 -4.87 -33.89 -1.31
C GLU A 190 -4.97 -32.76 -0.28
N CYS A 191 -6.07 -32.01 -0.29
CA CYS A 191 -6.35 -30.98 0.71
C CYS A 191 -6.30 -31.56 2.14
N ARG A 192 -7.00 -32.69 2.38
CA ARG A 192 -7.02 -33.37 3.69
C ARG A 192 -5.63 -33.79 4.15
N ALA A 193 -4.80 -34.32 3.25
CA ALA A 193 -3.43 -34.72 3.54
C ALA A 193 -2.56 -33.51 3.94
N VAL A 194 -2.69 -32.40 3.22
CA VAL A 194 -1.98 -31.15 3.52
C VAL A 194 -2.42 -30.56 4.87
N LEU A 195 -3.72 -30.52 5.16
CA LEU A 195 -4.22 -30.07 6.47
C LEU A 195 -3.71 -30.96 7.61
N ARG A 196 -3.65 -32.29 7.39
CA ARG A 196 -3.06 -33.23 8.35
C ARG A 196 -1.58 -32.98 8.57
N GLN A 197 -0.82 -32.70 7.52
CA GLN A 197 0.58 -32.36 7.67
C GLN A 197 0.76 -31.08 8.50
N ARG A 198 -0.01 -30.03 8.20
CA ARG A 198 0.07 -28.72 8.89
C ARG A 198 -0.25 -28.82 10.39
N ILE A 199 -1.32 -29.51 10.77
CA ILE A 199 -1.70 -29.61 12.19
C ILE A 199 -0.72 -30.44 13.03
N LEU A 200 0.05 -31.33 12.38
CA LEU A 200 1.08 -32.15 13.03
C LEU A 200 2.47 -31.48 13.02
N ASP A 201 2.69 -30.53 12.12
CA ASP A 201 3.96 -29.82 11.98
C ASP A 201 4.26 -28.92 13.20
N PRO A 202 5.52 -28.85 13.69
CA PRO A 202 5.86 -28.04 14.85
C PRO A 202 5.70 -26.52 14.65
N VAL A 203 5.69 -26.03 13.41
CA VAL A 203 5.58 -24.61 13.07
C VAL A 203 4.20 -24.29 12.49
N ASP A 204 3.77 -25.04 11.47
CA ASP A 204 2.54 -24.76 10.73
C ASP A 204 1.26 -25.05 11.56
N TYR A 205 1.34 -25.77 12.68
CA TYR A 205 0.13 -26.05 13.49
C TYR A 205 -0.52 -24.78 14.02
N VAL A 206 0.24 -23.71 14.23
CA VAL A 206 -0.26 -22.44 14.77
C VAL A 206 -1.26 -21.80 13.80
N GLU A 207 -1.06 -21.96 12.49
CA GLU A 207 -1.99 -21.45 11.47
C GLU A 207 -3.40 -22.02 11.66
N LEU A 208 -3.51 -23.35 11.85
CA LEU A 208 -4.81 -24.01 11.97
C LEU A 208 -5.35 -23.91 13.39
N THR A 209 -4.53 -24.12 14.41
CA THR A 209 -5.00 -24.07 15.80
C THR A 209 -5.35 -22.65 16.24
N GLY A 210 -4.74 -21.63 15.62
CA GLY A 210 -5.07 -20.22 15.81
C GLY A 210 -6.51 -19.85 15.44
N THR A 211 -7.19 -20.66 14.63
CA THR A 211 -8.60 -20.48 14.25
C THR A 211 -9.58 -21.26 15.14
N ILE A 212 -9.06 -21.95 16.17
CA ILE A 212 -9.84 -22.71 17.14
C ILE A 212 -9.93 -21.93 18.45
N ASN A 213 -11.08 -21.93 19.14
CA ASN A 213 -11.25 -21.19 20.39
C ASN A 213 -10.27 -21.67 21.46
N SER A 214 -9.93 -20.79 22.39
CA SER A 214 -8.89 -21.03 23.39
C SER A 214 -9.12 -22.29 24.24
N LEU A 215 -10.39 -22.66 24.51
CA LEU A 215 -10.73 -23.91 25.21
C LEU A 215 -10.35 -25.14 24.39
N GLN A 216 -10.88 -25.19 23.18
CA GLN A 216 -10.76 -26.32 22.29
C GLN A 216 -9.31 -26.46 21.82
N ARG A 217 -8.62 -25.33 21.62
CA ARG A 217 -7.19 -25.28 21.32
C ARG A 217 -6.37 -25.93 22.43
N ALA A 218 -6.63 -25.60 23.69
CA ALA A 218 -5.94 -26.24 24.82
C ALA A 218 -6.15 -27.76 24.81
N ALA A 219 -7.39 -28.22 24.61
CA ALA A 219 -7.72 -29.64 24.52
C ALA A 219 -7.03 -30.35 23.33
N ILE A 220 -6.90 -29.69 22.17
CA ILE A 220 -6.16 -30.20 21.01
C ILE A 220 -4.67 -30.33 21.32
N LEU A 221 -4.09 -29.33 21.99
CA LEU A 221 -2.67 -29.34 22.36
C LEU A 221 -2.37 -30.45 23.37
N GLU A 222 -3.25 -30.65 24.35
CA GLU A 222 -3.16 -31.78 25.28
C GLU A 222 -3.29 -33.14 24.57
N SER A 223 -4.07 -33.19 23.48
CA SER A 223 -4.29 -34.39 22.67
C SER A 223 -3.30 -34.54 21.51
N LYS A 224 -2.22 -33.75 21.44
CA LYS A 224 -1.33 -33.69 20.26
C LYS A 224 -0.78 -35.06 19.82
N ALA A 225 -0.42 -35.91 20.77
CA ALA A 225 0.07 -37.27 20.48
C ALA A 225 -1.01 -38.17 19.84
N LEU A 226 -2.29 -37.94 20.14
CA LEU A 226 -3.40 -38.71 19.58
C LEU A 226 -3.74 -38.25 18.15
N LEU A 227 -3.40 -37.01 17.77
CA LEU A 227 -3.65 -36.48 16.43
C LEU A 227 -2.96 -37.32 15.35
N SER A 228 -1.71 -37.75 15.60
CA SER A 228 -0.93 -38.55 14.66
C SER A 228 -1.52 -39.93 14.39
N THR A 229 -2.20 -40.51 15.39
CA THR A 229 -2.81 -41.85 15.32
C THR A 229 -4.29 -41.82 14.99
N THR A 230 -4.91 -40.63 14.92
CA THR A 230 -6.34 -40.50 14.61
C THR A 230 -6.56 -40.54 13.11
N ASP A 231 -7.29 -41.54 12.63
CA ASP A 231 -7.78 -41.60 11.25
C ASP A 231 -8.98 -40.65 11.06
N ASP A 232 -9.06 -40.02 9.89
CA ASP A 232 -10.05 -39.00 9.52
C ASP A 232 -10.10 -37.79 10.47
N LEU A 233 -8.94 -37.17 10.70
CA LEU A 233 -8.84 -36.03 11.61
C LEU A 233 -9.71 -34.83 11.19
N PHE A 234 -9.88 -34.60 9.89
CA PHE A 234 -10.66 -33.51 9.33
C PHE A 234 -11.96 -34.03 8.72
N TYR A 235 -13.07 -33.43 9.12
CA TYR A 235 -14.38 -33.65 8.55
C TYR A 235 -14.84 -32.39 7.82
N PHE A 236 -15.66 -32.56 6.80
CA PHE A 236 -16.20 -31.45 6.01
C PHE A 236 -17.72 -31.48 6.12
N SER A 237 -18.29 -30.52 6.84
CA SER A 237 -19.72 -30.39 7.05
C SER A 237 -20.28 -29.33 6.12
N VAL A 238 -21.20 -29.73 5.22
CA VAL A 238 -21.76 -28.81 4.22
C VAL A 238 -22.51 -27.66 4.89
N VAL A 239 -22.39 -26.47 4.30
CA VAL A 239 -23.15 -25.28 4.67
C VAL A 239 -24.32 -25.11 3.71
N GLU A 240 -25.53 -25.22 4.25
CA GLU A 240 -26.77 -25.16 3.47
C GLU A 240 -27.26 -23.71 3.28
N GLY A 241 -27.12 -22.86 4.30
CA GLY A 241 -27.55 -21.46 4.27
C GLY A 241 -26.55 -20.52 3.59
N ASP A 242 -26.62 -19.24 3.93
CA ASP A 242 -25.61 -18.26 3.52
C ASP A 242 -24.30 -18.58 4.24
N TYR A 243 -23.33 -19.10 3.49
CA TYR A 243 -22.09 -19.57 4.08
C TYR A 243 -21.27 -18.45 4.74
N LEU A 244 -21.34 -17.20 4.27
CA LEU A 244 -20.61 -16.11 4.90
C LEU A 244 -21.28 -15.70 6.21
N LEU A 245 -22.60 -15.65 6.23
CA LEU A 245 -23.34 -15.39 7.46
C LEU A 245 -23.06 -16.46 8.52
N GLU A 246 -23.11 -17.75 8.13
CA GLU A 246 -22.86 -18.86 9.06
C GLU A 246 -21.41 -18.87 9.56
N LEU A 247 -20.42 -18.66 8.68
CA LEU A 247 -19.00 -18.64 9.06
C LEU A 247 -18.66 -17.44 9.94
N GLU A 248 -19.16 -16.24 9.62
CA GLU A 248 -18.90 -15.05 10.44
C GLU A 248 -19.62 -15.11 11.78
N SER A 249 -20.87 -15.58 11.81
CA SER A 249 -21.61 -15.79 13.06
C SER A 249 -20.85 -16.75 13.98
N SER A 250 -20.38 -17.87 13.44
CA SER A 250 -19.62 -18.87 14.19
C SER A 250 -18.26 -18.34 14.69
N ARG A 251 -17.54 -17.60 13.85
CA ARG A 251 -16.29 -16.92 14.21
C ARG A 251 -16.50 -15.89 15.31
N LEU A 252 -17.53 -15.06 15.23
CA LEU A 252 -17.83 -14.06 16.24
C LEU A 252 -18.24 -14.71 17.55
N GLN A 253 -19.04 -15.78 17.50
CA GLN A 253 -19.38 -16.56 18.69
C GLN A 253 -18.14 -17.14 19.37
N HIS A 254 -17.19 -17.70 18.60
CA HIS A 254 -15.90 -18.15 19.12
C HIS A 254 -15.20 -17.02 19.86
N HIS A 255 -15.07 -15.86 19.23
CA HIS A 255 -14.35 -14.76 19.86
C HIS A 255 -15.08 -14.30 21.15
N LEU A 256 -16.42 -14.26 21.17
CA LEU A 256 -17.17 -13.96 22.39
C LEU A 256 -16.88 -14.97 23.51
N ASP A 257 -16.81 -16.26 23.19
CA ASP A 257 -16.48 -17.31 24.16
C ASP A 257 -15.05 -17.14 24.73
N ASP A 258 -14.11 -16.69 23.91
CA ASP A 258 -12.75 -16.36 24.33
C ASP A 258 -12.71 -15.12 25.23
N ALA A 259 -13.49 -14.07 24.93
CA ALA A 259 -13.60 -12.89 25.78
C ALA A 259 -14.22 -13.22 27.16
N ARG A 260 -15.26 -14.05 27.19
CA ARG A 260 -15.87 -14.57 28.44
C ARG A 260 -14.85 -15.32 29.27
N ARG A 261 -14.07 -16.19 28.63
CA ARG A 261 -13.01 -16.94 29.31
C ARG A 261 -11.93 -16.02 29.85
N ALA A 262 -11.46 -15.05 29.07
CA ALA A 262 -10.44 -14.11 29.49
C ALA A 262 -10.88 -13.35 30.74
N TYR A 263 -12.14 -12.90 30.78
CA TYR A 263 -12.76 -12.33 31.97
C TYR A 263 -12.76 -13.30 33.16
N HIS A 264 -13.30 -14.51 32.99
CA HIS A 264 -13.35 -15.51 34.06
C HIS A 264 -11.96 -15.85 34.62
N GLN A 265 -10.96 -16.01 33.76
CA GLN A 265 -9.58 -16.27 34.16
C GLN A 265 -8.97 -15.08 34.92
N GLY A 266 -9.28 -13.85 34.51
CA GLY A 266 -8.86 -12.64 35.22
C GLY A 266 -9.43 -12.58 36.65
N VAL A 267 -10.71 -12.93 36.81
CA VAL A 267 -11.35 -13.01 38.13
C VAL A 267 -10.72 -14.10 38.99
N VAL A 268 -10.51 -15.31 38.45
CA VAL A 268 -9.87 -16.42 39.19
C VAL A 268 -8.45 -16.05 39.61
N ALA A 269 -7.69 -15.39 38.74
CA ALA A 269 -6.32 -14.98 39.00
C ALA A 269 -6.21 -13.70 39.85
N LYS A 270 -7.33 -13.00 40.12
CA LYS A 270 -7.38 -11.73 40.86
C LYS A 270 -6.41 -10.70 40.28
N VAL A 271 -6.53 -10.44 38.98
CA VAL A 271 -5.67 -9.52 38.24
C VAL A 271 -6.03 -8.05 38.50
N SER A 272 -5.14 -7.10 38.18
CA SER A 272 -5.47 -5.66 38.27
C SER A 272 -6.52 -5.26 37.23
N SER A 273 -7.10 -4.05 37.37
CA SER A 273 -8.03 -3.50 36.36
C SER A 273 -7.38 -3.43 34.97
N GLN A 274 -6.14 -2.94 34.89
CA GLN A 274 -5.38 -2.85 33.65
C GLN A 274 -5.15 -4.22 33.03
N GLU A 275 -4.73 -5.22 33.81
CA GLU A 275 -4.48 -6.56 33.26
C GLU A 275 -5.79 -7.25 32.82
N LEU A 276 -6.91 -6.99 33.51
CA LEU A 276 -8.22 -7.46 33.04
C LEU A 276 -8.60 -6.81 31.71
N GLN A 277 -8.41 -5.48 31.61
CA GLN A 277 -8.67 -4.74 30.38
C GLN A 277 -7.80 -5.27 29.24
N ASP A 278 -6.49 -5.39 29.42
CA ASP A 278 -5.57 -5.88 28.39
C ASP A 278 -5.96 -7.29 27.90
N ARG A 279 -6.42 -8.17 28.82
CA ARG A 279 -6.90 -9.52 28.48
C ARG A 279 -8.16 -9.50 27.61
N VAL A 280 -9.08 -8.57 27.85
CA VAL A 280 -10.28 -8.40 27.03
C VAL A 280 -9.95 -7.66 25.74
N ASP A 281 -9.13 -6.62 25.75
CA ASP A 281 -8.76 -5.83 24.56
C ASP A 281 -7.98 -6.68 23.53
N ASN A 282 -7.24 -7.70 23.97
CA ASN A 282 -6.62 -8.68 23.06
C ASN A 282 -7.62 -9.38 22.12
N TYR A 283 -8.91 -9.46 22.47
CA TYR A 283 -9.96 -9.95 21.57
C TYR A 283 -10.14 -9.04 20.35
N ILE A 284 -10.07 -7.72 20.50
CA ILE A 284 -10.28 -6.77 19.40
C ILE A 284 -9.20 -6.99 18.33
N VAL A 285 -7.96 -7.12 18.78
CA VAL A 285 -6.82 -7.42 17.91
C VAL A 285 -7.01 -8.75 17.16
N ALA A 286 -7.55 -9.78 17.83
CA ALA A 286 -7.83 -11.07 17.20
C ALA A 286 -8.95 -11.00 16.15
N VAL A 287 -10.00 -10.22 16.41
CA VAL A 287 -11.08 -9.97 15.44
C VAL A 287 -10.53 -9.24 14.22
N GLU A 288 -9.76 -8.17 14.41
CA GLU A 288 -9.13 -7.41 13.32
C GLU A 288 -8.19 -8.29 12.48
N ALA A 289 -7.36 -9.12 13.13
CA ALA A 289 -6.46 -10.05 12.46
C ALA A 289 -7.21 -11.03 11.53
N GLY A 290 -8.43 -11.44 11.90
CA GLY A 290 -9.24 -12.35 11.09
C GLY A 290 -9.73 -11.79 9.75
N PHE A 291 -9.69 -10.46 9.56
CA PHE A 291 -10.00 -9.80 8.28
C PHE A 291 -8.76 -9.63 7.38
N ASN A 292 -7.56 -9.70 7.94
CA ASN A 292 -6.29 -9.63 7.21
C ASN A 292 -6.17 -8.46 6.21
N VAL A 293 -6.74 -7.29 6.56
CA VAL A 293 -6.78 -6.09 5.70
C VAL A 293 -5.38 -5.64 5.29
N ALA A 294 -4.42 -5.70 6.21
CA ALA A 294 -3.04 -5.29 5.95
C ALA A 294 -2.38 -6.12 4.85
N SER A 295 -2.58 -7.44 4.82
CA SER A 295 -2.00 -8.27 3.75
C SER A 295 -2.66 -8.00 2.41
N LEU A 296 -3.96 -7.71 2.39
CA LEU A 296 -4.66 -7.35 1.15
C LEU A 296 -4.16 -6.01 0.60
N LEU A 297 -3.96 -5.01 1.46
CA LEU A 297 -3.38 -3.73 1.06
C LEU A 297 -1.96 -3.91 0.51
N LEU A 298 -1.13 -4.73 1.17
CA LEU A 298 0.21 -5.06 0.68
C LEU A 298 0.18 -5.74 -0.69
N GLN A 299 -0.77 -6.65 -0.93
CA GLN A 299 -0.98 -7.28 -2.24
C GLN A 299 -1.39 -6.24 -3.29
N ALA A 300 -2.31 -5.34 -2.95
CA ALA A 300 -2.74 -4.25 -3.82
C ALA A 300 -1.58 -3.34 -4.20
N ASP A 301 -0.79 -2.90 -3.22
CA ASP A 301 0.38 -2.05 -3.42
C ASP A 301 1.44 -2.75 -4.28
N THR A 302 1.65 -4.05 -4.06
CA THR A 302 2.56 -4.86 -4.87
C THR A 302 2.10 -4.91 -6.33
N VAL A 303 0.82 -5.16 -6.57
CA VAL A 303 0.26 -5.19 -7.93
C VAL A 303 0.35 -3.82 -8.60
N LEU A 304 0.01 -2.74 -7.90
CA LEU A 304 0.14 -1.39 -8.42
C LEU A 304 1.60 -1.07 -8.76
N PHE A 305 2.52 -1.41 -7.87
CA PHE A 305 3.95 -1.26 -8.11
C PHE A 305 4.41 -2.04 -9.34
N GLU A 306 4.07 -3.33 -9.44
CA GLU A 306 4.43 -4.18 -10.58
C GLU A 306 3.85 -3.66 -11.89
N SER A 307 2.60 -3.16 -11.88
CA SER A 307 1.95 -2.59 -13.07
C SER A 307 2.59 -1.27 -13.52
N ALA A 308 3.23 -0.55 -12.60
CA ALA A 308 3.94 0.69 -12.88
C ALA A 308 5.38 0.46 -13.33
N LEU A 309 5.90 -0.77 -13.28
CA LEU A 309 7.24 -1.07 -13.75
C LEU A 309 7.33 -0.92 -15.28
N PRO A 310 8.41 -0.30 -15.79
CA PRO A 310 8.72 -0.36 -17.22
C PRO A 310 8.73 -1.81 -17.71
N GLU A 311 8.20 -2.07 -18.91
CA GLU A 311 8.06 -3.42 -19.50
C GLU A 311 9.34 -4.25 -19.41
N VAL A 312 10.48 -3.60 -19.67
CA VAL A 312 11.82 -4.20 -19.61
C VAL A 312 12.15 -4.73 -18.21
N LEU A 313 11.77 -4.00 -17.16
CA LEU A 313 11.94 -4.42 -15.77
C LEU A 313 10.88 -5.42 -15.33
N ALA A 314 9.65 -5.32 -15.85
CA ALA A 314 8.58 -6.28 -15.54
C ALA A 314 9.00 -7.72 -15.87
N HIS A 315 9.65 -7.91 -17.01
CA HIS A 315 10.15 -9.20 -17.51
C HIS A 315 11.55 -9.60 -17.01
N ALA A 316 12.24 -8.71 -16.30
CA ALA A 316 13.56 -9.01 -15.75
C ALA A 316 13.49 -10.07 -14.64
N THR A 317 14.55 -10.87 -14.51
CA THR A 317 14.69 -11.85 -13.43
C THR A 317 14.76 -11.16 -12.07
N MET A 318 14.47 -11.89 -10.98
CA MET A 318 14.58 -11.33 -9.62
C MET A 318 16.00 -10.84 -9.30
N LYS A 319 17.02 -11.52 -9.82
CA LYS A 319 18.41 -11.08 -9.70
C LYS A 319 18.64 -9.74 -10.41
N GLU A 320 18.16 -9.59 -11.64
CA GLU A 320 18.31 -8.33 -12.38
C GLU A 320 17.53 -7.18 -11.74
N LYS A 321 16.30 -7.44 -11.24
CA LYS A 321 15.54 -6.45 -10.46
C LYS A 321 16.30 -6.02 -9.21
N TYR A 322 16.93 -6.97 -8.52
CA TYR A 322 17.76 -6.69 -7.35
C TYR A 322 18.99 -5.84 -7.72
N ASP A 323 19.73 -6.21 -8.77
CA ASP A 323 20.90 -5.47 -9.25
C ASP A 323 20.52 -4.04 -9.69
N TYR A 324 19.40 -3.88 -10.40
CA TYR A 324 18.87 -2.57 -10.77
C TYR A 324 18.49 -1.73 -9.54
N SER A 325 17.85 -2.33 -8.53
CA SER A 325 17.51 -1.61 -7.30
C SER A 325 18.75 -1.11 -6.54
N ARG A 326 19.86 -1.85 -6.58
CA ARG A 326 21.15 -1.41 -6.03
C ARG A 326 21.71 -0.20 -6.77
N ILE A 327 21.56 -0.13 -8.09
CA ILE A 327 21.97 1.05 -8.88
C ILE A 327 21.14 2.27 -8.46
N LEU A 328 19.81 2.13 -8.35
CA LEU A 328 18.94 3.21 -7.90
C LEU A 328 19.24 3.64 -6.47
N GLN A 329 19.54 2.71 -5.57
CA GLN A 329 19.94 3.02 -4.20
C GLN A 329 21.25 3.80 -4.15
N ARG A 330 22.23 3.43 -4.99
CA ARG A 330 23.47 4.21 -5.13
C ARG A 330 23.20 5.63 -5.62
N TYR A 331 22.29 5.79 -6.59
CA TYR A 331 21.89 7.12 -7.04
C TYR A 331 21.24 7.93 -5.91
N ARG A 332 20.27 7.35 -5.19
CA ARG A 332 19.64 7.98 -4.03
C ARG A 332 20.66 8.42 -2.96
N ASN A 333 21.67 7.60 -2.70
CA ASN A 333 22.72 7.93 -1.72
C ASN A 333 23.68 9.03 -2.22
N ALA A 334 23.81 9.22 -3.54
CA ALA A 334 24.63 10.26 -4.15
C ALA A 334 23.89 11.62 -4.26
N VAL A 335 22.56 11.64 -4.14
CA VAL A 335 21.77 12.87 -4.08
C VAL A 335 21.66 13.32 -2.63
N VAL A 336 22.31 14.43 -2.31
CA VAL A 336 22.31 15.05 -0.96
C VAL A 336 21.46 16.32 -1.02
N ASP A 337 20.58 16.51 -0.03
CA ASP A 337 19.69 17.67 0.09
C ASP A 337 18.85 17.96 -1.18
N ASP A 338 18.48 16.91 -1.92
CA ASP A 338 17.74 17.00 -3.19
C ASP A 338 18.46 17.86 -4.26
N ARG A 339 19.80 17.85 -4.24
CA ARG A 339 20.65 18.57 -5.20
C ARG A 339 21.36 17.62 -6.15
N ASP A 340 21.16 17.84 -7.45
CA ASP A 340 22.04 17.31 -8.48
C ASP A 340 23.22 18.26 -8.74
N TYR A 341 24.19 17.83 -9.57
CA TYR A 341 25.33 18.65 -9.96
C TYR A 341 24.96 19.89 -10.80
N LEU A 342 23.74 19.96 -11.35
CA LEU A 342 23.20 21.09 -12.10
C LEU A 342 22.31 22.01 -11.23
N HIS A 343 22.17 21.73 -9.93
CA HIS A 343 21.27 22.46 -9.03
C HIS A 343 21.43 23.98 -9.17
N GLY A 344 20.34 24.73 -9.33
CA GLY A 344 20.39 26.19 -9.45
C GLY A 344 20.87 26.72 -10.81
N ILE A 345 21.17 25.84 -11.78
CA ILE A 345 21.34 26.20 -13.19
C ILE A 345 20.01 25.92 -13.89
N VAL A 346 19.27 26.99 -14.15
CA VAL A 346 18.02 26.94 -14.92
C VAL A 346 18.36 26.69 -16.39
N GLY A 347 17.60 25.84 -17.09
CA GLY A 347 17.81 25.59 -18.52
C GLY A 347 17.67 26.86 -19.37
N ILE A 348 18.37 26.93 -20.50
CA ILE A 348 18.44 28.15 -21.33
C ILE A 348 17.06 28.61 -21.82
N ASP A 349 16.15 27.70 -22.12
CA ASP A 349 14.77 28.03 -22.54
C ASP A 349 14.01 28.75 -21.41
N GLU A 350 14.03 28.19 -20.20
CA GLU A 350 13.38 28.78 -19.02
C GLU A 350 14.05 30.11 -18.60
N TYR A 351 15.38 30.18 -18.71
CA TYR A 351 16.13 31.43 -18.50
C TYR A 351 15.67 32.52 -19.47
N THR A 352 15.56 32.19 -20.76
CA THR A 352 15.11 33.11 -21.82
C THR A 352 13.70 33.59 -21.56
N PHE A 353 12.80 32.66 -21.26
CA PHE A 353 11.42 32.96 -20.91
C PHE A 353 11.33 33.93 -19.72
N LYS A 354 12.06 33.67 -18.63
CA LYS A 354 12.09 34.53 -17.44
C LYS A 354 12.67 35.91 -17.75
N ALA A 355 13.75 35.98 -18.54
CA ALA A 355 14.38 37.24 -18.94
C ALA A 355 13.43 38.10 -19.80
N LEU A 356 12.78 37.48 -20.79
CA LEU A 356 11.77 38.13 -21.63
C LEU A 356 10.59 38.61 -20.80
N LYS A 357 10.00 37.74 -19.98
CA LYS A 357 8.85 38.07 -19.14
C LYS A 357 9.15 39.25 -18.21
N LYS A 358 10.34 39.27 -17.61
CA LYS A 358 10.79 40.37 -16.75
C LYS A 358 10.90 41.69 -17.54
N GLN A 359 11.50 41.65 -18.72
CA GLN A 359 11.70 42.85 -19.53
C GLN A 359 10.38 43.36 -20.12
N LEU A 360 9.49 42.48 -20.57
CA LEU A 360 8.14 42.84 -21.04
C LEU A 360 7.31 43.47 -19.93
N ALA A 361 7.40 42.97 -18.69
CA ALA A 361 6.69 43.55 -17.56
C ALA A 361 7.20 44.97 -17.20
N LEU A 362 8.48 45.27 -17.46
CA LEU A 362 9.04 46.61 -17.30
C LEU A 362 8.61 47.55 -18.42
N ASP A 363 8.60 47.06 -19.65
CA ASP A 363 8.29 47.87 -20.84
C ASP A 363 6.78 48.12 -20.97
N PHE A 364 5.94 47.18 -20.52
CA PHE A 364 4.47 47.25 -20.59
C PHE A 364 3.81 46.97 -19.23
N PRO A 365 3.97 47.83 -18.21
CA PRO A 365 3.49 47.54 -16.84
C PRO A 365 1.97 47.42 -16.72
N MET A 366 1.21 47.96 -17.68
CA MET A 366 -0.25 47.88 -17.71
C MET A 366 -0.79 46.69 -18.52
N GLN A 367 0.06 45.86 -19.12
CA GLN A 367 -0.35 44.70 -19.92
C GLN A 367 0.53 43.48 -19.61
N SER A 368 -0.10 42.38 -19.18
CA SER A 368 0.61 41.13 -18.92
C SER A 368 0.84 40.37 -20.22
N LEU A 369 1.97 40.62 -20.89
CA LEU A 369 2.39 39.87 -22.08
C LEU A 369 3.13 38.60 -21.69
N ASP A 370 2.65 37.46 -22.19
CA ASP A 370 3.31 36.16 -22.03
C ASP A 370 4.18 35.86 -23.26
N PRO A 371 5.51 35.70 -23.12
CA PRO A 371 6.40 35.34 -24.23
C PRO A 371 6.00 34.08 -25.01
N GLU A 372 5.36 33.10 -24.38
CA GLU A 372 4.93 31.86 -25.07
C GLU A 372 3.61 32.03 -25.84
N ALA A 373 2.81 33.06 -25.53
CA ALA A 373 1.58 33.36 -26.24
C ALA A 373 1.81 34.20 -27.50
N VAL A 374 3.00 34.80 -27.66
CA VAL A 374 3.38 35.61 -28.81
C VAL A 374 4.16 34.76 -29.81
N ASN A 375 3.60 34.59 -31.01
CA ASN A 375 4.27 33.92 -32.12
C ASN A 375 4.97 34.96 -33.00
N VAL A 376 6.25 34.74 -33.25
CA VAL A 376 7.06 35.48 -34.20
C VAL A 376 7.10 34.70 -35.51
N ILE A 377 6.58 35.30 -36.57
CA ILE A 377 6.61 34.77 -37.92
C ILE A 377 7.80 35.41 -38.62
N ILE A 378 8.83 34.61 -38.91
CA ILE A 378 10.02 35.06 -39.62
C ILE A 378 9.78 34.87 -41.11
N THR A 379 9.94 35.93 -41.90
CA THR A 379 9.82 35.90 -43.36
C THR A 379 11.19 36.16 -43.99
N GLN A 380 11.66 35.26 -44.84
CA GLN A 380 12.92 35.40 -45.57
C GLN A 380 12.63 35.62 -47.05
N THR A 381 13.08 36.75 -47.60
CA THR A 381 12.99 37.11 -49.03
C THR A 381 14.38 37.02 -49.66
N SER A 382 14.62 35.97 -50.45
CA SER A 382 15.79 35.91 -51.33
C SER A 382 15.47 36.62 -52.64
N SER A 383 16.15 37.73 -52.95
CA SER A 383 16.00 38.42 -54.25
C SER A 383 17.03 37.87 -55.25
N PRO A 384 16.61 37.45 -56.46
CA PRO A 384 17.56 37.10 -57.52
C PRO A 384 18.25 38.35 -58.08
N GLY A 385 19.59 38.36 -58.07
CA GLY A 385 20.39 39.40 -58.71
C GLY A 385 20.22 39.42 -60.23
N TRP A 386 19.77 40.55 -60.74
CA TRP A 386 19.88 41.10 -62.11
C TRP A 386 19.57 40.20 -63.33
N SER A 387 18.34 40.33 -63.85
CA SER A 387 18.04 40.52 -65.28
C SER A 387 16.57 40.97 -65.40
N GLY A 388 16.29 41.91 -66.30
CA GLY A 388 14.99 42.59 -66.43
C GLY A 388 13.81 41.67 -66.81
N GLU A 389 14.08 40.40 -67.12
CA GLU A 389 13.06 39.42 -67.53
C GLU A 389 12.54 38.55 -66.37
N ILE A 390 13.18 38.58 -65.19
CA ILE A 390 12.74 37.79 -64.00
C ILE A 390 12.00 38.65 -62.96
N ALA A 391 11.85 39.95 -63.18
CA ALA A 391 11.09 40.82 -62.28
C ALA A 391 9.59 40.44 -62.14
N SER A 392 9.06 39.55 -62.98
CA SER A 392 7.66 39.08 -62.92
C SER A 392 7.43 37.73 -62.20
N LEU A 393 8.48 37.02 -61.76
CA LEU A 393 8.34 35.69 -61.15
C LEU A 393 8.29 35.68 -59.61
N GLY A 394 8.36 36.84 -58.96
CA GLY A 394 8.23 36.99 -57.52
C GLY A 394 9.42 36.44 -56.74
N SER A 395 9.79 37.09 -55.62
CA SER A 395 10.76 36.53 -54.68
C SER A 395 10.21 35.23 -54.07
N ALA A 396 11.05 34.21 -53.91
CA ALA A 396 10.70 33.08 -53.05
C ALA A 396 10.64 33.57 -51.59
N VAL A 397 9.49 33.35 -50.94
CA VAL A 397 9.24 33.75 -49.56
C VAL A 397 9.01 32.49 -48.73
N SER A 398 9.92 32.18 -47.81
CA SER A 398 9.70 31.15 -46.79
C SER A 398 9.34 31.80 -45.46
N SER A 399 8.29 31.31 -44.80
CA SER A 399 7.87 31.75 -43.46
C SER A 399 7.96 30.62 -42.44
N THR A 400 8.43 30.92 -41.23
CA THR A 400 8.46 29.99 -40.09
C THR A 400 7.93 30.68 -38.84
N SER A 401 7.06 30.01 -38.10
CA SER A 401 6.45 30.53 -36.87
C SER A 401 7.04 29.84 -35.65
N GLN A 402 7.39 30.61 -34.63
CA GLN A 402 7.89 30.11 -33.34
C GLN A 402 7.53 31.09 -32.23
N THR A 403 7.55 30.65 -30.97
CA THR A 403 7.26 31.55 -29.83
C THR A 403 8.34 32.63 -29.68
N LEU A 404 8.02 33.72 -28.98
CA LEU A 404 8.97 34.81 -28.77
C LEU A 404 10.23 34.35 -28.03
N SER A 405 10.10 33.43 -27.07
CA SER A 405 11.23 32.81 -26.38
C SER A 405 12.13 32.02 -27.32
N ALA A 406 11.55 31.18 -28.17
CA ALA A 406 12.30 30.43 -29.18
C ALA A 406 12.97 31.36 -30.20
N TYR A 407 12.33 32.48 -30.55
CA TYR A 407 12.92 33.52 -31.39
C TYR A 407 14.11 34.21 -30.75
N ALA A 408 14.03 34.58 -29.47
CA ALA A 408 15.12 35.21 -28.76
C ALA A 408 16.39 34.34 -28.70
N LEU A 409 16.25 33.01 -28.81
CA LEU A 409 17.36 32.06 -28.86
C LEU A 409 17.94 31.85 -30.27
N ARG A 410 17.14 31.98 -31.33
CA ARG A 410 17.48 31.46 -32.67
C ARG A 410 17.51 32.50 -33.79
N GLY A 411 16.95 33.70 -33.59
CA GLY A 411 16.38 34.49 -34.69
C GLY A 411 17.27 35.56 -35.35
N PHE A 412 17.40 35.46 -36.69
CA PHE A 412 17.70 36.57 -37.62
C PHE A 412 16.69 36.55 -38.79
N GLY A 413 16.21 37.72 -39.27
CA GLY A 413 15.26 37.83 -40.40
C GLY A 413 14.29 39.02 -40.31
N HIS A 414 13.35 39.15 -41.27
CA HIS A 414 12.23 40.12 -41.19
C HIS A 414 11.06 39.51 -40.41
N LEU A 415 10.39 40.30 -39.55
CA LEU A 415 9.45 39.76 -38.55
C LEU A 415 8.04 40.31 -38.73
N THR A 416 7.07 39.40 -38.70
CA THR A 416 5.66 39.69 -38.42
C THR A 416 5.22 38.94 -37.16
N PHE A 417 4.13 39.39 -36.52
CA PHE A 417 3.71 38.86 -35.22
C PHE A 417 2.26 38.39 -35.27
N SER A 418 1.98 37.29 -34.59
CA SER A 418 0.63 36.86 -34.26
C SER A 418 0.55 36.47 -32.79
N VAL A 419 -0.63 36.57 -32.19
CA VAL A 419 -0.85 36.19 -30.79
C VAL A 419 -1.82 35.03 -30.74
N SER A 420 -1.51 34.05 -29.89
CA SER A 420 -2.42 32.97 -29.53
C SER A 420 -3.36 33.46 -28.41
N GLY A 421 -4.66 33.51 -28.66
CA GLY A 421 -5.70 33.84 -27.65
C GLY A 421 -6.24 35.27 -27.70
N ASN A 422 -6.94 35.71 -26.64
CA ASN A 422 -7.64 37.00 -26.56
C ASN A 422 -6.75 38.17 -26.04
N VAL A 423 -5.45 38.15 -26.34
CA VAL A 423 -4.51 39.20 -25.91
C VAL A 423 -4.19 40.11 -27.09
N SER A 424 -4.42 41.41 -26.95
CA SER A 424 -4.03 42.41 -27.95
C SER A 424 -2.59 42.85 -27.71
N LEU A 425 -1.79 42.91 -28.78
CA LEU A 425 -0.44 43.50 -28.71
C LEU A 425 -0.56 45.02 -28.56
N PRO A 426 0.23 45.65 -27.68
CA PRO A 426 0.31 47.10 -27.63
C PRO A 426 0.82 47.67 -28.95
N ASN A 427 0.38 48.88 -29.31
CA ASN A 427 0.74 49.52 -30.58
C ASN A 427 2.27 49.70 -30.77
N ASP A 428 3.01 49.82 -29.67
CA ASP A 428 4.47 49.97 -29.67
C ASP A 428 5.21 48.62 -29.79
N PHE A 429 4.50 47.49 -29.71
CA PHE A 429 5.04 46.14 -29.90
C PHE A 429 5.18 45.83 -31.40
N ASN A 430 6.29 46.27 -32.00
CA ASN A 430 6.58 46.12 -33.42
C ASN A 430 7.92 45.40 -33.68
N GLU A 431 8.28 45.22 -34.96
CA GLU A 431 9.49 44.50 -35.36
C GLU A 431 10.76 45.14 -34.79
N HIS A 432 10.82 46.47 -34.82
CA HIS A 432 11.96 47.21 -34.30
C HIS A 432 12.10 47.00 -32.78
N TYR A 433 10.99 47.05 -32.04
CA TYR A 433 10.96 46.76 -30.60
C TYR A 433 11.49 45.35 -30.32
N VAL A 434 10.94 44.30 -30.97
CA VAL A 434 11.33 42.91 -30.70
C VAL A 434 12.80 42.65 -31.05
N LYS A 435 13.30 43.16 -32.19
CA LYS A 435 14.73 43.05 -32.53
C LYS A 435 15.63 43.76 -31.52
N SER A 436 15.20 44.93 -31.05
CA SER A 436 15.94 45.69 -30.04
C SER A 436 15.91 44.99 -28.68
N LEU A 437 14.78 44.41 -28.31
CA LEU A 437 14.58 43.63 -27.08
C LEU A 437 15.50 42.42 -27.04
N VAL A 438 15.50 41.59 -28.10
CA VAL A 438 16.35 40.39 -28.17
C VAL A 438 17.85 40.76 -28.13
N ARG A 439 18.25 41.80 -28.87
CA ARG A 439 19.63 42.31 -28.84
C ARG A 439 20.03 42.85 -27.46
N LYS A 440 19.12 43.58 -26.80
CA LYS A 440 19.33 44.14 -25.46
C LYS A 440 19.45 43.04 -24.41
N LEU A 441 18.58 42.04 -24.47
CA LEU A 441 18.60 40.92 -23.53
C LEU A 441 19.86 40.06 -23.69
N ASN A 442 20.39 39.96 -24.92
CA ASN A 442 21.63 39.25 -25.24
C ASN A 442 21.75 37.91 -24.48
N VAL A 443 20.69 37.10 -24.57
CA VAL A 443 20.50 35.89 -23.75
C VAL A 443 21.71 34.97 -23.81
N GLY A 444 22.37 34.85 -24.98
CA GLY A 444 23.55 34.02 -25.14
C GLY A 444 24.71 34.43 -24.22
N GLU A 445 25.02 35.73 -24.17
CA GLU A 445 26.12 36.25 -23.36
C GLU A 445 25.78 36.27 -21.86
N GLU A 446 24.56 36.65 -21.51
CA GLU A 446 24.10 36.68 -20.12
C GLU A 446 24.00 35.27 -19.54
N TYR A 447 23.54 34.29 -20.33
CA TYR A 447 23.51 32.89 -19.93
C TYR A 447 24.92 32.28 -19.86
N ARG A 448 25.83 32.64 -20.77
CA ARG A 448 27.25 32.27 -20.68
C ARG A 448 27.86 32.79 -19.37
N THR A 449 27.59 34.05 -19.03
CA THR A 449 28.05 34.67 -17.78
C THR A 449 27.48 33.95 -16.55
N LEU A 450 26.19 33.56 -16.58
CA LEU A 450 25.58 32.73 -15.54
C LEU A 450 26.32 31.39 -15.38
N LEU A 451 26.59 30.69 -16.47
CA LEU A 451 27.32 29.42 -16.45
C LEU A 451 28.75 29.59 -15.93
N GLU A 452 29.47 30.60 -16.39
CA GLU A 452 30.84 30.90 -15.92
C GLU A 452 30.85 31.19 -14.43
N ASN A 453 29.92 32.00 -13.94
CA ASN A 453 29.81 32.29 -12.51
C ASN A 453 29.53 31.04 -11.69
N LYS A 454 28.64 30.16 -12.17
CA LYS A 454 28.19 28.96 -11.46
C LYS A 454 29.12 27.76 -11.56
N LEU A 455 29.90 27.66 -12.64
CA LEU A 455 30.75 26.51 -12.91
C LEU A 455 32.24 26.79 -12.72
N ILE A 456 32.68 28.05 -12.80
CA ILE A 456 34.11 28.41 -12.85
C ILE A 456 34.49 29.42 -11.76
N VAL A 457 33.80 30.55 -11.66
CA VAL A 457 34.25 31.70 -10.84
C VAL A 457 34.17 31.41 -9.34
N ASP A 458 33.09 30.79 -8.88
CA ASP A 458 32.97 30.37 -7.49
C ASP A 458 33.68 29.03 -7.27
N ALA A 459 34.91 29.08 -6.77
CA ALA A 459 35.73 27.89 -6.58
C ALA A 459 35.15 26.90 -5.55
N GLU A 460 34.40 27.38 -4.56
CA GLU A 460 33.78 26.52 -3.55
C GLU A 460 32.53 25.84 -4.11
N GLU A 461 31.66 26.60 -4.79
CA GLU A 461 30.48 26.06 -5.48
C GLU A 461 30.88 25.12 -6.62
N SER A 462 31.91 25.47 -7.41
CA SER A 462 32.44 24.64 -8.51
C SER A 462 33.03 23.33 -8.00
N SER A 463 33.84 23.37 -6.93
CA SER A 463 34.40 22.16 -6.31
C SER A 463 33.31 21.27 -5.72
N GLY A 464 32.30 21.85 -5.07
CA GLY A 464 31.12 21.13 -4.57
C GLY A 464 30.34 20.45 -5.70
N ARG A 465 30.07 21.16 -6.80
CA ARG A 465 29.40 20.61 -7.99
C ARG A 465 30.19 19.50 -8.64
N PHE A 466 31.51 19.66 -8.77
CA PHE A 466 32.37 18.63 -9.34
C PHE A 466 32.34 17.34 -8.51
N LYS A 467 32.34 17.45 -7.18
CA LYS A 467 32.17 16.29 -6.30
C LYS A 467 30.81 15.61 -6.51
N LEU A 468 29.72 16.38 -6.59
CA LEU A 468 28.39 15.82 -6.90
C LEU A 468 28.37 15.15 -8.27
N PHE A 469 28.98 15.75 -9.29
CA PHE A 469 29.08 15.17 -10.62
C PHE A 469 29.82 13.83 -10.58
N CYS A 470 30.98 13.75 -9.93
CA CYS A 470 31.72 12.50 -9.76
C CYS A 470 30.95 11.44 -8.98
N ALA A 471 30.12 11.84 -8.01
CA ALA A 471 29.31 10.90 -7.22
C ALA A 471 28.06 10.39 -7.97
N GLN A 472 27.42 11.26 -8.75
CA GLN A 472 26.12 11.00 -9.39
C GLN A 472 26.23 10.44 -10.80
N LEU A 473 27.26 10.82 -11.57
CA LEU A 473 27.42 10.35 -12.95
C LEU A 473 27.57 8.82 -13.05
N PRO A 474 28.41 8.13 -12.24
CA PRO A 474 28.54 6.68 -12.35
C PRO A 474 27.22 5.91 -12.18
N PRO A 475 26.41 6.12 -11.12
CA PRO A 475 25.13 5.43 -11.01
C PRO A 475 24.11 5.83 -12.10
N GLN A 476 24.11 7.08 -12.59
CA GLN A 476 23.26 7.48 -13.73
C GLN A 476 23.63 6.72 -15.01
N MET A 477 24.92 6.65 -15.33
CA MET A 477 25.42 5.93 -16.51
C MET A 477 25.19 4.43 -16.41
N LEU A 478 25.36 3.86 -15.21
CA LEU A 478 25.07 2.45 -14.94
C LEU A 478 23.59 2.13 -15.11
N GLU A 479 22.70 3.02 -14.69
CA GLU A 479 21.25 2.83 -14.86
C GLU A 479 20.90 2.75 -16.35
N ILE A 480 21.38 3.71 -17.16
CA ILE A 480 21.17 3.72 -18.61
C ILE A 480 21.73 2.44 -19.24
N ALA A 481 22.98 2.08 -18.93
CA ALA A 481 23.63 0.89 -19.46
C ALA A 481 22.89 -0.40 -19.05
N PHE A 482 22.40 -0.49 -17.82
CA PHE A 482 21.63 -1.64 -17.35
C PHE A 482 20.30 -1.74 -18.08
N ARG A 483 19.62 -0.61 -18.31
CA ARG A 483 18.38 -0.57 -19.09
C ARG A 483 18.61 -1.01 -20.53
N ASP A 484 19.71 -0.58 -21.15
CA ASP A 484 20.08 -1.01 -22.50
C ASP A 484 20.49 -2.48 -22.56
N LYS A 485 21.11 -3.00 -21.49
CA LYS A 485 21.37 -4.44 -21.32
C LYS A 485 20.07 -5.23 -21.29
N LEU A 486 19.11 -4.82 -20.45
CA LEU A 486 17.83 -5.52 -20.34
C LEU A 486 17.01 -5.45 -21.64
N LYS A 487 17.16 -4.38 -22.43
CA LYS A 487 16.55 -4.26 -23.78
C LYS A 487 17.26 -5.09 -24.86
N GLY A 488 18.41 -5.69 -24.55
CA GLY A 488 19.24 -6.41 -25.51
C GLY A 488 20.03 -5.51 -26.48
N VAL A 489 20.04 -4.19 -26.26
CA VAL A 489 20.86 -3.24 -27.04
C VAL A 489 22.33 -3.36 -26.64
N LEU A 490 22.59 -3.61 -25.35
CA LEU A 490 23.92 -3.77 -24.78
C LEU A 490 24.14 -5.24 -24.37
N SER A 491 25.27 -5.84 -24.76
CA SER A 491 25.60 -7.20 -24.28
C SER A 491 25.96 -7.20 -22.79
N GLU A 492 25.76 -8.33 -22.11
CA GLU A 492 26.22 -8.53 -20.72
C GLU A 492 27.68 -8.13 -20.53
N LYS A 493 28.55 -8.58 -21.44
CA LYS A 493 29.98 -8.31 -21.37
C LYS A 493 30.30 -6.82 -21.50
N ALA A 494 29.59 -6.11 -22.38
CA ALA A 494 29.74 -4.67 -22.54
C ALA A 494 29.24 -3.92 -21.29
N TYR A 495 28.13 -4.35 -20.69
CA TYR A 495 27.66 -3.83 -19.42
C TYR A 495 28.70 -4.03 -18.31
N CYS A 496 29.26 -5.23 -18.16
CA CYS A 496 30.29 -5.50 -17.15
C CYS A 496 31.54 -4.62 -17.32
N TYR A 497 31.96 -4.34 -18.56
CA TYR A 497 33.06 -3.42 -18.81
C TYR A 497 32.73 -1.98 -18.36
N LEU A 498 31.52 -1.49 -18.68
CA LEU A 498 31.08 -0.17 -18.22
C LEU A 498 31.00 -0.12 -16.70
N GLU A 499 30.41 -1.13 -16.07
CA GLU A 499 30.31 -1.22 -14.62
C GLU A 499 31.68 -1.22 -13.95
N HIS A 500 32.63 -1.99 -14.48
CA HIS A 500 33.98 -2.05 -13.93
C HIS A 500 34.70 -0.71 -14.05
N VAL A 501 34.59 -0.03 -15.20
CA VAL A 501 35.22 1.28 -15.40
C VAL A 501 34.56 2.37 -14.55
N LEU A 502 33.24 2.38 -14.44
CA LEU A 502 32.50 3.39 -13.67
C LEU A 502 32.67 3.20 -12.16
N ASN A 503 32.87 1.97 -11.68
CA ASN A 503 33.17 1.70 -10.28
C ASN A 503 34.64 1.92 -9.93
N MET A 504 35.56 1.72 -10.89
CA MET A 504 37.01 1.93 -10.73
C MET A 504 37.54 2.81 -11.86
N PRO A 505 37.33 4.15 -11.81
CA PRO A 505 37.66 5.05 -12.91
C PRO A 505 39.17 5.24 -13.12
N ASP A 506 39.99 5.03 -12.08
CA ASP A 506 41.45 5.11 -12.19
C ASP A 506 42.02 3.90 -12.93
N ALA A 507 42.51 4.10 -14.16
CA ALA A 507 43.06 3.02 -15.00
C ALA A 507 44.35 2.38 -14.46
N MET A 508 45.07 3.04 -13.55
CA MET A 508 46.26 2.48 -12.90
C MET A 508 45.90 1.66 -11.66
N ALA A 509 44.87 2.08 -10.91
CA ALA A 509 44.41 1.38 -9.72
C ALA A 509 43.30 0.34 -9.99
N ARG A 510 42.67 0.39 -11.17
CA ARG A 510 41.59 -0.53 -11.59
C ARG A 510 42.09 -1.97 -11.64
N GLU A 511 41.37 -2.84 -10.96
CA GLU A 511 41.63 -4.27 -10.95
C GLU A 511 41.45 -4.89 -12.36
N LEU A 512 42.07 -6.05 -12.59
CA LEU A 512 41.89 -6.78 -13.84
C LEU A 512 40.48 -7.37 -13.91
N PHE A 513 39.80 -7.19 -15.04
CA PHE A 513 38.52 -7.83 -15.31
C PHE A 513 38.77 -9.15 -16.06
N GLU A 514 38.37 -10.28 -15.48
CA GLU A 514 38.66 -11.63 -16.02
C GLU A 514 40.14 -11.84 -16.38
N GLY A 515 41.06 -11.28 -15.58
CA GLY A 515 42.51 -11.36 -15.82
C GLY A 515 43.05 -10.43 -16.90
N HIS A 516 42.21 -9.59 -17.51
CA HIS A 516 42.60 -8.65 -18.57
C HIS A 516 42.46 -7.19 -18.11
N ARG A 517 43.31 -6.33 -18.66
CA ARG A 517 43.24 -4.89 -18.42
C ARG A 517 42.24 -4.26 -19.39
N ILE A 518 41.24 -3.55 -18.86
CA ILE A 518 40.33 -2.74 -19.68
C ILE A 518 41.03 -1.42 -20.01
N VAL A 519 41.31 -1.20 -21.29
CA VAL A 519 41.86 0.04 -21.84
C VAL A 519 40.73 0.75 -22.59
N MET A 520 40.43 2.00 -22.20
CA MET A 520 39.48 2.87 -22.91
C MET A 520 40.18 3.70 -23.97
#